data_AF-A0A1C6GXX1-F1
#
_entry.id   AF-A0A1C6GXX1-F1
#
_cell.length_a   1.000
_cell.length_b   1.000
_cell.length_c   1.000
_cell.angle_alpha   90.00
_cell.angle_beta   90.00
_cell.angle_gamma   90.00
#
_symmetry.space_group_name_H-M   'P 1'
#
loop_
_entity.id
_entity.type
_entity.pdbx_description
1 polymer ?
#
loop_
_entity_poly.entity_id
_entity_poly.type
_entity_poly.pdbx_seq_one_letter_code
_entity_poly.pdbx_strand_id
1 'polypeptide(L)'
;MTEIKRYRCKKECAFALCDEEGREIEGKYMRIRVGSIWCEGKYMIAGGPDCVHLDGQTLRKWCEPTKEMLEECFEPIESLWIGSR
;
A
#
# COMPACT_ATOMS: atom_id res chain seq x y z
N MET A 1 17.22 9.11 10.71
CA MET A 1 16.82 7.73 10.36
C MET A 1 15.32 7.73 10.15
N THR A 2 14.84 7.18 9.04
CA THR A 2 13.39 7.04 8.80
C THR A 2 13.03 5.58 8.94
N GLU A 3 12.04 5.28 9.78
CA GLU A 3 11.41 3.96 9.84
C GLU A 3 10.46 3.81 8.64
N ILE A 4 10.62 2.74 7.88
CA ILE A 4 9.68 2.35 6.83
C ILE A 4 8.99 1.08 7.30
N LYS A 5 7.72 1.19 7.65
CA LYS A 5 6.91 0.03 8.01
C LYS A 5 6.67 -0.83 6.78
N ARG A 6 6.65 -2.14 6.99
CA ARG A 6 6.36 -3.12 5.95
C ARG A 6 5.19 -3.96 6.37
N TYR A 7 4.43 -4.39 5.37
CA TYR A 7 3.22 -5.16 5.55
C TYR A 7 3.24 -6.36 4.62
N ARG A 8 2.71 -7.48 5.09
CA ARG A 8 2.37 -8.63 4.27
C ARG A 8 0.86 -8.68 4.10
N CYS A 9 0.39 -8.87 2.87
CA CYS A 9 -1.02 -9.16 2.64
C CYS A 9 -1.36 -10.55 3.20
N LYS A 10 -2.31 -10.62 4.14
CA LYS A 10 -2.78 -11.88 4.77
C LYS A 10 -4.13 -12.35 4.21
N LYS A 11 -4.88 -11.45 3.57
CA LYS A 11 -6.18 -11.72 2.96
C LYS A 11 -6.27 -11.02 1.61
N GLU A 12 -6.70 -11.75 0.58
CA GLU A 12 -6.86 -11.19 -0.77
C GLU A 12 -7.87 -10.04 -0.76
N CYS A 13 -7.51 -8.93 -1.39
CA CYS A 13 -8.34 -7.73 -1.53
C CYS A 13 -8.12 -7.09 -2.90
N ALA A 14 -8.98 -6.13 -3.25
CA ALA A 14 -8.92 -5.42 -4.52
C ALA A 14 -9.08 -3.92 -4.32
N PHE A 15 -8.38 -3.17 -5.15
CA PHE A 15 -8.42 -1.71 -5.20
C PHE A 15 -8.76 -1.26 -6.61
N ALA A 16 -9.48 -0.15 -6.74
CA ALA A 16 -9.60 0.52 -8.03
C ALA A 16 -8.19 0.90 -8.53
N LEU A 17 -7.95 0.75 -9.82
CA LEU A 17 -6.68 1.11 -10.41
C LEU A 17 -6.70 2.61 -10.70
N CYS A 18 -5.74 3.35 -10.16
CA CYS A 18 -5.58 4.77 -10.44
C CYS A 18 -4.41 5.03 -11.40
N ASP A 19 -4.47 6.14 -12.12
CA ASP A 19 -3.33 6.69 -12.86
C ASP A 19 -2.33 7.38 -11.91
N GLU A 20 -1.25 7.94 -12.47
CA GLU A 20 -0.19 8.62 -11.70
C GLU A 20 -0.67 9.92 -11.02
N GLU A 21 -1.81 10.46 -11.45
CA GLU A 21 -2.46 11.64 -10.86
C GLU A 21 -3.54 11.24 -9.83
N GLY A 22 -3.65 9.96 -9.50
CA GLY A 22 -4.62 9.45 -8.53
C GLY A 22 -6.05 9.34 -9.05
N ARG A 23 -6.28 9.53 -10.35
CA ARG A 23 -7.63 9.40 -10.93
C ARG A 23 -7.95 7.94 -11.18
N GLU A 24 -9.12 7.49 -10.73
CA GLU A 24 -9.60 6.14 -10.96
C GLU A 24 -9.75 5.87 -12.47
N ILE A 25 -9.25 4.72 -12.92
CA ILE A 25 -9.45 4.20 -14.26
C ILE A 25 -10.67 3.27 -14.22
N GLU A 26 -11.79 3.76 -14.74
CA GLU A 26 -13.09 3.09 -14.68
C GLU A 26 -13.04 1.62 -15.10
N GLY A 27 -13.62 0.75 -14.26
CA GLY A 27 -13.72 -0.69 -14.50
C GLY A 27 -12.41 -1.46 -14.36
N LYS A 28 -11.29 -0.81 -14.00
CA LYS A 28 -10.00 -1.47 -13.77
C LYS A 28 -9.72 -1.59 -12.29
N TYR A 29 -9.29 -2.80 -11.90
CA TYR A 29 -8.96 -3.11 -10.52
C TYR A 29 -7.60 -3.81 -10.43
N MET A 30 -6.88 -3.52 -9.37
CA MET A 30 -5.72 -4.29 -8.94
C MET A 30 -6.13 -5.25 -7.84
N ARG A 31 -5.90 -6.54 -8.06
CA ARG A 31 -6.00 -7.57 -7.03
C ARG A 31 -4.67 -7.73 -6.30
N ILE A 32 -4.71 -7.68 -4.97
CA ILE A 32 -3.56 -7.90 -4.09
C ILE A 32 -3.64 -9.34 -3.55
N ARG A 33 -2.60 -10.11 -3.81
CA ARG A 33 -2.53 -11.53 -3.43
C ARG A 33 -1.92 -11.70 -2.05
N VAL A 34 -2.41 -12.70 -1.32
CA VAL A 34 -1.82 -13.15 -0.05
C VAL A 34 -0.33 -13.43 -0.22
N GLY A 35 0.47 -13.01 0.76
CA GLY A 35 1.93 -13.15 0.77
C GLY A 35 2.69 -12.03 0.06
N SER A 36 2.02 -11.16 -0.71
CA SER A 36 2.67 -9.98 -1.30
C SER A 36 3.14 -9.00 -0.21
N ILE A 37 4.26 -8.34 -0.47
CA ILE A 37 4.93 -7.45 0.49
C ILE A 37 4.85 -6.00 0.02
N TRP A 38 4.51 -5.13 0.96
CA TRP A 38 4.22 -3.73 0.73
C TRP A 38 4.97 -2.87 1.75
N CYS A 39 5.40 -1.69 1.34
CA CYS A 39 6.12 -0.73 2.17
C CYS A 39 5.26 0.52 2.33
N GLU A 40 5.26 1.11 3.52
CA GLU A 40 4.61 2.40 3.74
C GLU A 40 5.33 3.48 2.93
N GLY A 41 4.62 4.10 1.99
CA GLY A 41 5.11 5.25 1.25
C GLY A 41 4.88 6.55 2.03
N LYS A 42 5.52 7.62 1.56
CA LYS A 42 5.53 8.91 2.28
C LYS A 42 4.32 9.79 2.00
N TYR A 43 3.68 9.64 0.85
CA TYR A 43 2.68 10.59 0.37
C TYR A 43 1.46 9.86 -0.18
N MET A 44 0.29 10.42 0.08
CA MET A 44 -0.97 9.98 -0.53
C MET A 44 -1.06 10.49 -1.97
N ILE A 45 -1.68 9.70 -2.84
CA ILE A 45 -1.91 9.97 -4.27
C ILE A 45 -3.41 10.13 -4.53
N ALA A 46 -4.25 9.16 -4.15
CA ALA A 46 -5.70 9.17 -4.42
C ALA A 46 -6.58 9.18 -3.15
N GLY A 47 -6.11 8.54 -2.09
CA GLY A 47 -6.82 8.34 -0.84
C GLY A 47 -6.78 9.55 0.07
N GLY A 48 -7.72 9.57 1.03
CA GLY A 48 -7.83 10.61 2.04
C GLY A 48 -6.96 10.39 3.27
N PRO A 49 -7.10 11.25 4.31
CA PRO A 49 -6.32 11.19 5.55
C PRO A 49 -6.52 9.91 6.38
N ASP A 50 -7.55 9.11 6.07
CA ASP A 50 -7.82 7.82 6.72
C ASP A 50 -7.27 6.61 5.96
N CYS A 51 -6.47 6.86 4.93
CA CYS A 51 -5.79 5.84 4.16
C CYS A 51 -4.29 5.82 4.45
N VAL A 52 -3.65 4.71 4.13
CA VAL A 52 -2.20 4.51 4.24
C VAL A 52 -1.66 4.17 2.86
N HIS A 53 -0.69 4.94 2.38
CA HIS A 53 -0.04 4.66 1.10
C HIS A 53 0.90 3.46 1.22
N LEU A 54 0.69 2.47 0.36
CA LEU A 54 1.50 1.26 0.29
C LEU A 54 2.09 1.07 -1.11
N ASP A 55 3.42 1.05 -1.18
CA ASP A 55 4.18 0.69 -2.38
C ASP A 55 4.45 -0.82 -2.40
N GLY A 56 4.16 -1.48 -3.52
CA GLY A 56 4.48 -2.90 -3.71
C GLY A 56 5.99 -3.11 -3.78
N GLN A 57 6.56 -3.89 -2.87
CA GLN A 57 8.03 -4.03 -2.79
C GLN A 57 8.65 -4.62 -4.08
N THR A 58 7.94 -5.54 -4.73
CA THR A 58 8.38 -6.20 -5.98
C THR A 58 7.47 -5.89 -7.16
N LEU A 59 6.45 -5.05 -6.93
CA LEU A 59 5.42 -4.71 -7.91
C LEU A 59 5.56 -3.22 -8.20
N ARG A 60 5.62 -2.80 -9.47
CA ARG A 60 5.51 -1.38 -9.84
C ARG A 60 4.05 -0.91 -9.69
N LYS A 61 3.50 -1.02 -8.49
CA LYS A 61 2.11 -0.77 -8.15
C LYS A 61 2.03 -0.23 -6.73
N TRP A 62 1.01 0.56 -6.47
CA TRP A 62 0.70 1.10 -5.16
C TRP A 62 -0.79 0.88 -4.85
N CYS A 63 -1.16 0.94 -3.58
CA CYS A 63 -2.55 1.02 -3.13
C CYS A 63 -2.67 1.87 -1.87
N GLU A 64 -3.89 2.32 -1.58
CA GLU A 64 -4.19 3.18 -0.45
C GLU A 64 -5.37 2.63 0.35
N PRO A 65 -5.17 1.52 1.10
CA PRO A 65 -6.16 1.00 2.03
C PRO A 65 -6.55 2.03 3.08
N THR A 66 -7.83 2.04 3.45
CA THR A 66 -8.25 2.65 4.72
C THR A 66 -7.56 1.95 5.88
N LYS A 67 -7.47 2.61 7.04
CA LYS A 67 -6.94 1.98 8.27
C LYS A 67 -7.64 0.64 8.60
N GLU A 68 -8.95 0.59 8.42
CA GLU A 68 -9.74 -0.64 8.61
C GLU A 68 -9.34 -1.74 7.62
N MET A 69 -9.24 -1.42 6.32
CA MET A 69 -8.79 -2.38 5.31
C MET A 69 -7.35 -2.83 5.54
N LEU A 70 -6.49 -1.94 6.04
CA LEU A 70 -5.11 -2.26 6.38
C LEU A 70 -5.07 -3.32 7.48
N GLU A 71 -5.81 -3.12 8.57
CA GLU A 71 -5.91 -4.07 9.68
C GLU A 71 -6.54 -5.41 9.26
N GLU A 72 -7.52 -5.38 8.36
CA GLU A 72 -8.21 -6.58 7.88
C GLU A 72 -7.34 -7.39 6.92
N CYS A 73 -6.71 -6.72 5.95
CA CYS A 73 -6.09 -7.39 4.79
C CYS A 73 -4.58 -7.53 4.90
N PHE A 74 -3.94 -6.80 5.82
CA PHE A 74 -2.50 -6.78 5.99
C PHE A 74 -2.09 -7.08 7.43
N GLU A 75 -0.86 -7.56 7.59
CA GLU A 75 -0.18 -7.68 8.87
C GLU A 75 1.14 -6.91 8.83
N PRO A 76 1.50 -6.14 9.87
CA PRO A 76 2.81 -5.54 9.96
C PRO A 76 3.88 -6.63 10.08
N ILE A 77 5.00 -6.43 9.39
CA ILE A 77 6.20 -7.26 9.49
C ILE A 77 7.38 -6.37 9.94
N GLU A 78 8.63 -6.75 9.65
CA GLU A 78 9.81 -5.99 10.05
C GLU A 78 9.90 -4.61 9.36
N SER A 79 10.08 -3.55 10.16
CA SER A 79 10.39 -2.21 9.67
C SER A 79 11.82 -2.10 9.15
N LEU A 80 12.03 -1.37 8.05
CA LEU A 80 13.36 -1.01 7.56
C LEU A 80 13.79 0.33 8.17
N TRP A 81 15.04 0.40 8.61
CA TRP A 81 15.66 1.64 9.09
C TRP A 81 16.59 2.19 8.02
N ILE A 82 16.22 3.31 7.39
CA ILE A 82 17.10 3.97 6.42
C ILE A 82 17.82 5.13 7.10
N GLY A 83 19.15 5.01 7.19
CA GLY A 83 20.03 6.09 7.61
C GLY A 83 20.07 7.19 6.56
N SER A 84 19.79 8.43 6.95
CA SER A 84 20.02 9.61 6.13
C SER A 84 21.54 9.77 6.01
N ARG A 85 22.11 9.61 4.80
CA ARG A 85 23.48 10.04 4.51
C ARG A 85 23.50 11.53 4.19
#